data_AF-A0AA39DR41-F1
#
_entry.id   AF-A0AA39DR41-F1
#
_cell.length_a   1.000
_cell.length_b   1.000
_cell.length_c   1.000
_cell.angle_alpha   90.00
_cell.angle_beta   90.00
_cell.angle_gamma   90.00
#
_symmetry.space_group_name_H-M   'P 1'
#
loop_
_entity.id
_entity.type
_entity.pdbx_description
1 polymer ?
#
loop_
_entity_poly.entity_id
_entity_poly.type
_entity_poly.pdbx_seq_one_letter_code
_entity_poly.pdbx_strand_id
1 'polypeptide(L)'
;MFRIPVFKCNWVDNKSGIKIDEFGLTLVDFTKMAHKSDPFILASQAKQVFYVQDQLDPRWSVVLSTPQRDFSISAEDSDDFMDNSIEHHPLITTLPQVESFDTMDDSDVICIRGDCEGFWIDNKSSM
;
A
#
# COMPACT_ATOMS: atom_id res chain seq x y z
N MET A 1 -10.59 23.52 12.69
CA MET A 1 -9.27 22.84 12.73
C MET A 1 -9.37 21.64 11.81
N PHE A 2 -8.59 21.61 10.73
CA PHE A 2 -8.57 20.50 9.77
C PHE A 2 -7.58 19.43 10.26
N ARG A 3 -7.93 18.15 10.08
CA ARG A 3 -7.11 17.00 10.49
C ARG A 3 -6.98 16.06 9.30
N ILE A 4 -5.74 15.68 8.98
CA ILE A 4 -5.43 14.76 7.88
C ILE A 4 -4.88 13.46 8.48
N PRO A 5 -5.48 12.30 8.20
CA PRO A 5 -4.90 11.02 8.59
C PRO A 5 -3.66 10.73 7.75
N VAL A 6 -2.60 10.27 8.40
CA VAL A 6 -1.35 9.80 7.76
C VAL A 6 -0.99 8.42 8.27
N PHE A 7 -0.37 7.61 7.42
CA PHE A 7 0.18 6.32 7.81
C PHE A 7 1.64 6.46 8.19
N LYS A 8 2.01 5.87 9.33
CA LYS A 8 3.41 5.70 9.70
C LYS A 8 3.94 4.40 9.07
N CYS A 9 4.95 4.51 8.24
CA CYS A 9 5.55 3.41 7.48
C CYS A 9 7.00 3.16 7.92
N ASN A 10 7.42 1.90 7.73
CA ASN A 10 8.84 1.56 7.70
C ASN A 10 9.26 1.53 6.24
N TRP A 11 10.29 2.30 5.88
CA TRP A 11 10.82 2.31 4.52
C TRP A 11 11.88 1.25 4.34
N VAL A 12 11.83 0.53 3.23
CA VAL A 12 12.93 -0.32 2.77
C VAL A 12 13.84 0.51 1.86
N ASP A 13 15.15 0.30 1.96
CA ASP A 13 16.14 0.95 1.10
C ASP A 13 15.95 0.52 -0.35
N ASN A 14 15.67 1.47 -1.23
CA ASN A 14 15.44 1.18 -2.65
C ASN A 14 16.70 0.65 -3.36
N LYS A 15 17.90 0.92 -2.83
CA LYS A 15 19.15 0.48 -3.48
C LYS A 15 19.54 -0.95 -3.13
N SER A 16 19.37 -1.36 -1.88
CA SER A 16 19.84 -2.66 -1.38
C SER A 16 18.74 -3.57 -0.84
N GLY A 17 17.56 -3.03 -0.55
CA GLY A 17 16.42 -3.76 -0.01
C GLY A 17 15.36 -4.12 -1.04
N ILE A 18 15.51 -3.72 -2.30
CA ILE A 18 14.59 -4.04 -3.40
C ILE A 18 15.40 -4.60 -4.57
N LYS A 19 14.90 -5.68 -5.18
CA LYS A 19 15.42 -6.22 -6.45
C LYS A 19 14.28 -6.75 -7.32
N ILE A 20 14.56 -6.92 -8.60
CA ILE A 20 13.70 -7.66 -9.53
C ILE A 20 14.44 -8.94 -9.90
N ASP A 21 13.78 -10.09 -9.81
CA ASP A 21 14.37 -11.36 -10.23
C ASP A 21 14.28 -11.58 -11.76
N GLU A 22 14.74 -12.76 -12.20
CA GLU A 22 14.72 -13.17 -13.60
C GLU A 22 13.30 -13.37 -14.17
N PHE A 23 12.29 -13.53 -13.31
CA PHE A 23 10.89 -13.66 -13.68
C PHE A 23 10.14 -12.32 -13.66
N GLY A 24 10.85 -11.22 -13.35
CA GLY A 24 10.24 -9.89 -13.26
C GLY A 24 9.50 -9.64 -11.95
N LEU A 25 9.64 -10.51 -10.94
CA LEU A 25 9.02 -10.31 -9.64
C LEU A 25 9.80 -9.29 -8.84
N THR A 26 9.08 -8.39 -8.16
CA THR A 26 9.69 -7.51 -7.17
C THR A 26 9.89 -8.29 -5.86
N LEU A 27 11.11 -8.27 -5.33
CA LEU A 27 11.45 -8.84 -4.03
C LEU A 27 11.91 -7.75 -3.08
N VAL A 28 11.55 -7.91 -1.82
CA VAL A 28 11.90 -7.00 -0.73
C VAL A 28 12.68 -7.71 0.38
N ASP A 29 13.71 -7.06 0.91
CA ASP A 29 14.46 -7.47 2.10
C ASP A 29 14.12 -6.51 3.26
N PHE A 30 13.30 -6.97 4.20
CA PHE A 30 12.85 -6.17 5.35
C PHE A 30 13.96 -5.87 6.37
N THR A 31 15.14 -6.47 6.24
CA THR A 31 16.30 -6.13 7.10
C THR A 31 16.97 -4.83 6.67
N LYS A 32 16.71 -4.36 5.45
CA LYS A 32 17.32 -3.17 4.83
C LYS A 32 16.42 -1.95 4.98
N MET A 33 16.21 -1.48 6.21
CA MET A 33 15.35 -0.31 6.47
C MET A 33 16.08 1.02 6.26
N ALA A 34 15.38 2.02 5.71
CA ALA A 34 15.87 3.38 5.43
C ALA A 34 14.87 4.47 5.89
N HIS A 35 15.16 5.74 5.58
CA HIS A 35 14.26 6.90 5.72
C HIS A 35 13.51 7.04 7.07
N LYS A 36 14.14 6.63 8.18
CA LYS A 36 13.51 6.66 9.53
C LYS A 36 13.11 8.05 10.02
N SER A 37 13.69 9.11 9.45
CA SER A 37 13.40 10.50 9.77
C SER A 37 12.14 11.04 9.10
N ASP A 38 11.62 10.36 8.06
CA ASP A 38 10.45 10.77 7.30
C ASP A 38 9.49 9.59 7.11
N PRO A 39 8.80 9.13 8.18
CA PRO A 39 8.09 7.86 8.15
C PRO A 39 6.63 7.99 7.70
N PHE A 40 6.16 9.14 7.24
CA PHE A 40 4.73 9.37 7.04
C PHE A 40 4.34 9.44 5.56
N ILE A 41 3.22 8.80 5.21
CA ILE A 41 2.58 8.90 3.89
C ILE A 41 1.09 9.25 4.03
N LEU A 42 0.51 9.82 2.98
CA LEU A 42 -0.93 9.97 2.84
C LEU A 42 -1.59 8.62 2.52
N ALA A 43 -2.88 8.48 2.87
CA ALA A 43 -3.66 7.30 2.52
C ALA A 43 -3.68 7.03 1.01
N SER A 44 -3.80 8.09 0.21
CA SER A 44 -3.80 8.03 -1.26
C SER A 44 -2.47 7.54 -1.86
N GLN A 45 -1.37 7.59 -1.10
CA GLN A 45 -0.07 7.11 -1.55
C GLN A 45 0.15 5.62 -1.26
N ALA A 46 -0.69 5.01 -0.42
CA ALA A 46 -0.56 3.61 -0.03
C ALA A 46 -1.24 2.69 -1.05
N LYS A 47 -0.58 1.58 -1.38
CA LYS A 47 -1.18 0.47 -2.12
C LYS A 47 -1.14 -0.79 -1.26
N GLN A 48 -2.22 -1.56 -1.25
CA GLN A 48 -2.26 -2.84 -0.57
C GLN A 48 -1.51 -3.91 -1.39
N VAL A 49 -0.61 -4.62 -0.71
CA VAL A 49 0.16 -5.73 -1.28
C VAL A 49 0.25 -6.87 -0.28
N PHE A 50 0.59 -8.06 -0.77
CA PHE A 50 0.90 -9.24 0.00
C PHE A 50 2.38 -9.59 -0.15
N TYR A 51 2.95 -10.20 0.87
CA TYR A 51 4.33 -10.67 0.85
C TYR A 51 4.35 -12.18 1.05
N VAL A 52 5.08 -12.88 0.18
CA VAL A 52 5.33 -14.32 0.31
C VAL A 52 6.83 -14.53 0.42
N GLN A 53 7.28 -15.18 1.51
CA GLN A 53 8.70 -15.46 1.70
C GLN A 53 9.21 -16.35 0.56
N ASP A 54 10.36 -15.98 0.00
CA ASP A 54 11.04 -16.78 -1.01
C ASP A 54 11.54 -18.09 -0.39
N GLN A 55 11.27 -19.22 -1.05
CA GLN A 55 11.68 -20.54 -0.59
C GLN A 55 13.17 -20.81 -0.83
N LEU A 56 13.81 -20.11 -1.78
CA LEU A 56 15.22 -20.28 -2.11
C LEU A 56 16.13 -19.41 -1.22
N ASP A 57 15.71 -18.18 -0.93
CA ASP A 57 16.41 -17.27 0.01
C ASP A 57 15.41 -16.60 0.96
N PRO A 58 15.22 -17.14 2.18
CA PRO A 58 14.25 -16.63 3.16
C PRO A 58 14.43 -15.17 3.58
N ARG A 59 15.55 -14.52 3.22
CA ARG A 59 15.76 -13.09 3.44
C ARG A 59 14.89 -12.22 2.53
N TRP A 60 14.45 -12.75 1.40
CA TRP A 60 13.63 -12.04 0.43
C TRP A 60 12.15 -12.43 0.57
N SER A 61 11.27 -11.49 0.29
CA SER A 61 9.84 -11.72 0.14
C SER A 61 9.36 -11.19 -1.21
N VAL A 62 8.63 -12.00 -1.96
CA VAL A 62 7.98 -11.61 -3.21
C VAL A 62 6.80 -10.71 -2.89
N VAL A 63 6.69 -9.60 -3.61
CA VAL A 63 5.56 -8.67 -3.51
C VAL A 63 4.48 -9.07 -4.49
N LEU A 64 3.27 -9.32 -4.00
CA LEU A 64 2.09 -9.64 -4.79
C LEU A 64 1.05 -8.52 -4.65
N SER A 65 0.57 -7.97 -5.76
CA SER A 65 -0.58 -7.09 -5.76
C SER A 65 -1.84 -7.87 -6.04
N THR A 66 -2.89 -7.61 -5.26
CA THR A 66 -4.24 -7.98 -5.70
C THR A 66 -4.77 -6.92 -6.66
N PRO A 67 -5.61 -7.30 -7.63
CA PRO A 67 -6.47 -6.34 -8.32
C PRO A 67 -7.16 -5.44 -7.29
N GLN A 68 -7.34 -4.16 -7.63
CA GLN A 68 -8.11 -3.29 -6.77
C GLN A 68 -9.51 -3.90 -6.64
N ARG A 69 -9.97 -4.09 -5.40
CA ARG A 69 -11.38 -4.42 -5.18
C ARG A 69 -12.16 -3.20 -5.63
N ASP A 70 -12.71 -3.24 -6.83
CA ASP A 70 -13.75 -2.29 -7.22
C ASP A 70 -14.93 -2.54 -6.27
N PHE A 71 -14.99 -1.75 -5.21
CA PHE A 71 -16.14 -1.68 -4.31
C PHE A 71 -17.27 -0.85 -4.97
N SER A 72 -17.53 -1.05 -6.27
CA SER A 72 -18.83 -0.69 -6.84
C SER A 72 -19.86 -1.68 -6.30
N ILE A 73 -20.19 -1.54 -5.02
CA ILE A 73 -21.39 -2.13 -4.44
C ILE A 73 -22.55 -1.35 -5.06
N SER A 74 -22.93 -1.68 -6.30
CA SER A 74 -24.31 -1.47 -6.71
C SER A 74 -25.13 -2.38 -5.80
N ALA A 75 -26.00 -1.78 -5.00
CA ALA A 75 -26.75 -2.41 -3.90
C ALA A 75 -27.84 -3.39 -4.37
N GLU A 76 -27.64 -4.01 -5.52
CA GLU A 76 -28.59 -4.85 -6.22
C GLU A 76 -27.82 -5.68 -7.23
N ASP A 77 -27.13 -6.71 -6.73
CA ASP A 77 -27.46 -8.08 -7.12
C ASP A 77 -26.66 -9.08 -6.28
N SER A 78 -27.43 -9.99 -5.70
CA SER A 78 -27.00 -11.10 -4.88
C SER A 78 -26.20 -12.13 -5.68
N ASP A 79 -25.15 -12.64 -5.03
CA ASP A 79 -24.65 -14.02 -5.16
C ASP A 79 -24.28 -14.45 -6.59
N ASP A 80 -23.08 -14.08 -7.03
CA ASP A 80 -22.24 -15.03 -7.77
C ASP A 80 -20.76 -14.61 -7.71
N PHE A 81 -19.95 -15.54 -7.20
CA PHE A 81 -18.49 -15.61 -7.37
C PHE A 81 -17.73 -14.31 -7.09
N MET A 82 -17.38 -14.11 -5.81
CA MET A 82 -16.13 -13.44 -5.48
C MET A 82 -15.01 -14.35 -5.99
N ASP A 83 -14.69 -14.20 -7.26
CA ASP A 83 -13.57 -14.87 -7.89
C ASP A 83 -12.30 -14.30 -7.25
N ASN A 84 -11.89 -14.94 -6.16
CA ASN A 84 -10.57 -14.79 -5.58
C ASN A 84 -9.50 -15.43 -6.48
N SER A 85 -9.80 -15.73 -7.76
CA SER A 85 -8.74 -16.03 -8.70
C SER A 85 -7.77 -14.85 -8.65
N ILE A 86 -6.56 -15.17 -8.24
CA ILE A 86 -5.40 -14.37 -8.57
C ILE A 86 -5.29 -14.57 -10.08
N GLU A 87 -6.12 -13.87 -10.86
CA GLU A 87 -5.93 -13.82 -12.30
C GLU A 87 -4.46 -13.48 -12.50
N HIS A 88 -3.80 -14.23 -13.38
CA HIS A 88 -2.40 -14.06 -13.77
C HIS A 88 -2.20 -12.73 -14.53
N HIS A 89 -2.67 -11.62 -13.96
CA HIS A 89 -2.33 -10.28 -14.39
C HIS A 89 -0.85 -10.05 -14.06
N PRO A 90 -0.13 -9.29 -14.92
CA PRO A 90 1.32 -9.24 -14.88
C PRO A 90 1.77 -8.83 -13.49
N LEU A 91 2.48 -9.74 -12.84
CA LEU A 91 3.18 -9.49 -11.59
C LEU A 91 3.88 -8.14 -11.74
N ILE A 92 3.62 -7.21 -10.81
CA ILE A 92 4.11 -5.83 -10.92
C ILE A 92 5.61 -5.85 -11.24
N THR A 93 5.91 -5.62 -12.51
CA THR A 93 7.26 -5.69 -13.07
C THR A 93 7.99 -4.35 -12.84
N THR A 94 7.24 -3.34 -12.42
CA THR A 94 7.70 -1.97 -12.18
C THR A 94 6.91 -1.35 -11.03
N LEU A 95 7.61 -0.78 -10.04
CA LEU A 95 7.00 0.02 -8.98
C LEU A 95 6.06 1.06 -9.60
N PRO A 96 4.80 1.17 -9.15
CA PRO A 96 3.90 2.19 -9.70
C PRO A 96 4.47 3.56 -9.38
N GLN A 97 4.64 4.38 -10.42
CA GLN A 97 4.93 5.79 -10.23
C GLN A 97 3.75 6.45 -9.50
N VAL A 98 4.05 7.36 -8.58
CA VAL A 98 3.04 8.20 -7.93
C VAL A 98 2.41 9.08 -9.00
N GLU A 99 1.14 8.83 -9.34
CA GLU A 99 0.40 9.65 -10.29
C GLU A 99 0.15 11.04 -9.70
N SER A 100 0.35 12.10 -10.50
CA SER A 100 0.02 13.48 -10.12
C SER A 100 -1.49 13.65 -10.08
N PHE A 101 -1.99 14.17 -8.96
CA PHE A 101 -3.38 13.98 -8.56
C PHE A 101 -4.13 15.31 -8.54
N ASP A 102 -4.65 15.76 -9.70
CA ASP A 102 -5.32 17.06 -9.82
C ASP A 102 -6.86 17.03 -9.67
N THR A 103 -7.49 15.88 -9.37
CA THR A 103 -8.95 15.83 -9.09
C THR A 103 -9.31 14.68 -8.14
N MET A 104 -9.46 14.97 -6.83
CA MET A 104 -10.22 14.12 -5.90
C MET A 104 -11.52 14.85 -5.66
N ASP A 105 -12.63 14.21 -6.01
CA ASP A 105 -13.95 14.60 -5.56
C ASP A 105 -14.02 14.36 -4.04
N ASP A 106 -14.59 15.31 -3.30
CA ASP A 106 -14.57 15.42 -1.83
C ASP A 106 -15.42 14.33 -1.13
N SER A 107 -15.93 13.36 -1.91
CA SER A 107 -16.83 12.30 -1.48
C SER A 107 -16.14 11.01 -1.01
N ASP A 108 -14.82 10.85 -1.22
CA ASP A 108 -14.07 9.63 -0.87
C ASP A 108 -13.46 9.63 0.54
N VAL A 109 -13.87 10.58 1.40
CA VAL A 109 -13.33 10.73 2.76
C VAL A 109 -13.93 9.72 3.73
N ILE A 110 -13.71 8.42 3.50
CA ILE A 110 -13.70 7.43 4.60
C ILE A 110 -12.53 6.45 4.38
N CYS A 111 -11.30 6.97 4.40
CA CYS A 111 -10.10 6.14 4.57
C CYS A 111 -9.88 5.74 6.05
N ILE A 112 -10.95 5.57 6.84
CA ILE A 112 -10.88 5.22 8.26
C ILE A 112 -11.00 3.70 8.39
N ARG A 113 -9.87 3.05 8.64
CA ARG A 113 -9.81 1.64 9.01
C ARG A 113 -10.20 1.49 10.49
N GLY A 114 -11.37 0.93 10.75
CA GLY A 114 -11.92 0.77 12.11
C GLY A 114 -11.14 -0.20 13.01
N ASP A 115 -10.24 -1.00 12.45
CA ASP A 115 -9.33 -1.91 13.17
C ASP A 115 -8.04 -1.24 13.64
N CYS A 116 -7.79 0.02 13.27
CA CYS A 116 -6.57 0.75 13.60
C CYS A 116 -6.88 1.98 14.47
N GLU A 117 -6.58 1.94 15.77
CA GLU A 117 -6.65 3.15 16.62
C GLU A 117 -5.49 4.10 16.28
N GLY A 118 -5.79 5.20 15.59
CA GLY A 118 -4.82 6.26 15.31
C GLY A 118 -4.51 7.10 16.56
N PHE A 119 -3.30 7.66 16.64
CA PHE A 119 -2.94 8.65 17.66
C PHE A 119 -3.10 10.07 17.10
N TRP A 120 -3.78 10.93 17.85
CA TRP A 120 -4.00 12.33 17.47
C TRP A 120 -2.92 13.21 18.09
N ILE A 121 -2.28 14.05 17.26
CA ILE A 121 -1.37 15.08 17.74
C ILE A 121 -2.09 16.42 17.65
N ASP A 122 -2.39 17.01 18.80
CA ASP A 122 -2.93 18.37 18.84
C ASP A 122 -1.81 19.37 18.58
N ASN A 123 -1.96 20.16 17.52
CA ASN A 123 -1.05 21.26 17.24
C ASN A 123 -1.33 22.38 18.25
N LYS A 124 -0.54 22.47 19.33
CA LYS A 124 -0.55 23.64 20.19
C LYS A 124 0.05 24.78 19.38
N SER A 125 -0.81 25.60 18.78
CA SER A 125 -0.41 26.89 18.23
C SER A 125 0.28 27.65 19.37
N SER A 126 1.58 27.93 19.24
CA SER A 126 2.19 28.94 20.08
C SER A 126 1.47 30.25 19.78
N MET A 127 0.87 30.84 20.82
CA MET A 127 0.38 32.23 20.75
C MET A 127 1.54 33.19 20.52
#